data_AF-X1NNH7-F1
#
_entry.id   AF-X1NNH7-F1
#
_cell.length_a   1.000
_cell.length_b   1.000
_cell.length_c   1.000
_cell.angle_alpha   90.00
_cell.angle_beta   90.00
_cell.angle_gamma   90.00
#
_symmetry.space_group_name_H-M   'P 1'
#
loop_
_entity.id
_entity.type
_entity.pdbx_description
1 polymer ?
#
loop_
_entity_poly.entity_id
_entity_poly.type
_entity_poly.pdbx_seq_one_letter_code
_entity_poly.pdbx_strand_id
1 'polypeptide(L)'
;HPFSNPMDITREVDGQERVVLGGSDTTINTDEWSLIYSVDKGESWLYHLASDPKQEKNVINEHPDVAREIHQLLVKFMRENNLAPHLLEPRLELRL
;
A
#
# COMPACT_ATOMS: atom_id res chain seq x y z
N HIS A 1 10.65 -7.63 8.42
CA HIS A 1 9.56 -6.62 8.51
C HIS A 1 8.83 -6.64 7.17
N PRO A 2 7.48 -6.53 7.10
CA PRO A 2 6.72 -6.64 5.84
C PRO A 2 6.84 -5.46 4.87
N PHE A 3 7.68 -4.46 5.17
CA PHE A 3 7.85 -3.26 4.34
C PHE A 3 9.27 -3.19 3.79
N SER A 4 9.38 -2.90 2.50
CA SER A 4 10.65 -2.65 1.80
C SER A 4 10.53 -1.40 0.94
N ASN A 5 11.60 -0.60 0.88
CA ASN A 5 11.69 0.53 -0.03
C ASN A 5 12.30 0.08 -1.38
N PRO A 6 12.07 0.85 -2.46
CA PRO A 6 12.83 0.66 -3.69
C PRO A 6 14.33 0.69 -3.40
N MET A 7 15.09 -0.18 -4.08
CA MET A 7 16.54 -0.37 -3.95
C MET A 7 17.02 -1.04 -2.65
N ASP A 8 16.12 -1.44 -1.74
CA ASP A 8 16.50 -2.30 -0.62
C ASP A 8 16.97 -3.67 -1.13
N ILE A 9 17.99 -4.23 -0.49
CA ILE A 9 18.40 -5.62 -0.71
C ILE A 9 17.53 -6.48 0.20
N THR A 10 16.67 -7.30 -0.41
CA THR A 10 15.90 -8.30 0.33
C THR A 10 16.48 -9.68 0.09
N ARG A 11 16.54 -10.47 1.16
CA ARG A 11 16.93 -11.88 1.12
C ARG A 11 15.65 -12.72 1.12
N GLU A 12 15.35 -13.35 0.01
CA GLU A 12 14.20 -14.26 -0.10
C GLU A 12 14.44 -15.54 0.73
N VAL A 13 13.37 -16.31 0.94
CA VAL A 13 13.37 -17.56 1.71
C VAL A 13 14.39 -18.58 1.17
N ASP A 14 14.72 -18.46 -0.12
CA ASP A 14 15.66 -19.32 -0.85
C ASP A 14 17.13 -18.84 -0.73
N GLY A 15 17.37 -17.78 0.05
CA GLY A 15 18.70 -17.24 0.32
C GLY A 15 19.29 -16.36 -0.78
N GLN A 16 18.57 -16.14 -1.88
CA GLN A 16 18.95 -15.20 -2.94
C GLN A 16 18.68 -13.75 -2.50
N GLU A 17 19.68 -12.90 -2.73
CA GLU A 17 19.54 -11.45 -2.59
C GLU A 17 19.01 -10.86 -3.89
N ARG A 18 17.94 -10.08 -3.81
CA ARG A 18 17.39 -9.32 -4.93
C ARG A 18 17.24 -7.86 -4.55
N VAL A 19 17.55 -6.99 -5.50
CA VAL A 19 17.24 -5.55 -5.39
C VAL A 19 15.74 -5.40 -5.56
N VAL A 20 15.09 -4.76 -4.59
CA VAL A 20 13.67 -4.42 -4.64
C VAL A 20 13.47 -3.33 -5.70
N LEU A 21 12.86 -3.67 -6.84
CA LEU A 21 12.72 -2.75 -7.97
C LEU A 21 11.60 -1.70 -7.77
N GLY A 22 10.64 -1.96 -6.88
CA GLY A 22 9.54 -1.06 -6.50
C GLY A 22 9.15 -1.30 -5.05
N GLY A 23 8.58 -0.30 -4.37
CA GLY A 23 8.26 -0.44 -2.95
C GLY A 23 7.24 -1.54 -2.70
N SER A 24 7.23 -2.12 -1.50
CA SER A 24 6.26 -3.17 -1.17
C SER A 24 4.82 -2.63 -1.23
N ASP A 25 3.98 -3.20 -2.09
CA ASP A 25 2.54 -2.90 -2.10
C ASP A 25 1.86 -3.42 -0.82
N THR A 26 0.83 -2.72 -0.37
CA THR A 26 0.06 -3.11 0.82
C THR A 26 -1.43 -3.11 0.50
N THR A 27 -2.10 -4.24 0.74
CA THR A 27 -3.56 -4.32 0.63
C THR A 27 -4.20 -3.99 1.97
N ILE A 28 -5.13 -3.04 1.96
CA ILE A 28 -5.94 -2.66 3.13
C ILE A 28 -7.40 -2.92 2.79
N ASN A 29 -8.03 -3.80 3.56
CA ASN A 29 -9.45 -4.12 3.42
C ASN A 29 -10.25 -3.48 4.55
N THR A 30 -11.37 -2.88 4.20
CA THR A 30 -12.48 -2.57 5.10
C THR A 30 -13.67 -3.47 4.74
N ASP A 31 -14.81 -3.28 5.41
CA ASP A 31 -16.01 -4.05 5.10
C ASP A 31 -16.51 -3.84 3.66
N GLU A 32 -16.30 -2.64 3.09
CA GLU A 32 -16.84 -2.25 1.78
C GLU A 32 -15.77 -2.00 0.71
N TRP A 33 -14.52 -1.77 1.10
CA TRP A 33 -13.48 -1.28 0.19
C TRP A 33 -12.17 -2.06 0.33
N SER A 34 -11.44 -2.16 -0.76
CA SER A 34 -10.06 -2.63 -0.78
C SER A 34 -9.17 -1.61 -1.47
N LEU A 35 -8.16 -1.12 -0.75
CA LEU A 35 -7.09 -0.27 -1.28
C LEU A 35 -5.84 -1.13 -1.50
N ILE A 36 -5.33 -1.19 -2.73
CA ILE A 36 -3.97 -1.63 -3.02
C ILE A 36 -3.11 -0.38 -3.04
N TYR A 37 -2.33 -0.17 -1.99
CA TYR A 37 -1.47 0.98 -1.82
C TYR A 37 -0.07 0.69 -2.35
N SER A 38 0.45 1.63 -3.16
CA SER A 38 1.85 1.68 -3.56
C SER A 38 2.48 3.02 -3.18
N VAL A 39 3.78 3.01 -2.88
CA VAL A 39 4.57 4.24 -2.68
C VAL A 39 4.84 4.95 -4.01
N ASP A 40 4.73 4.21 -5.12
CA ASP A 40 4.95 4.70 -6.47
C ASP A 40 3.71 5.45 -6.95
N LYS A 41 3.95 6.63 -7.54
CA LYS A 41 2.88 7.56 -7.93
C LYS A 41 2.01 6.94 -9.02
N GLY A 42 0.70 6.96 -8.82
CA GLY A 42 -0.29 6.48 -9.79
C GLY A 42 -0.47 4.95 -9.80
N GLU A 43 0.28 4.23 -8.98
CA GLU A 43 0.26 2.74 -8.90
C GLU A 43 -0.67 2.22 -7.79
N SER A 44 -1.43 3.11 -7.13
CA SER A 44 -2.44 2.71 -6.14
C SER A 44 -3.81 2.49 -6.77
N TRP A 45 -4.52 1.44 -6.38
CA TRP A 45 -5.86 1.10 -6.89
C TRP A 45 -6.89 0.94 -5.77
N LEU A 46 -8.13 1.33 -6.02
CA LEU A 46 -9.25 1.22 -5.09
C LEU A 46 -10.38 0.41 -5.72
N TYR A 47 -10.95 -0.52 -4.95
CA TYR A 47 -12.08 -1.35 -5.37
C TYR A 47 -13.21 -1.28 -4.35
N HIS A 48 -14.44 -1.22 -4.84
CA HIS A 48 -15.65 -1.30 -4.03
C HIS A 48 -16.14 -2.75 -3.98
N LEU A 49 -15.85 -3.46 -2.88
CA LEU A 49 -16.05 -4.90 -2.76
C LEU A 49 -17.53 -5.32 -2.87
N ALA A 50 -18.45 -4.46 -2.41
CA ALA A 50 -19.88 -4.78 -2.45
C ALA A 50 -20.44 -4.83 -3.88
N SER A 51 -19.98 -3.94 -4.78
CA SER A 51 -20.40 -3.94 -6.19
C SER A 51 -19.43 -4.67 -7.13
N ASP A 52 -18.17 -4.81 -6.72
CA ASP A 52 -17.08 -5.41 -7.49
C ASP A 52 -16.28 -6.39 -6.61
N PRO A 53 -16.88 -7.52 -6.20
CA PRO A 53 -16.23 -8.51 -5.34
C PRO A 53 -15.03 -9.20 -6.01
N LYS A 54 -14.88 -9.08 -7.33
CA LYS A 54 -13.76 -9.62 -8.10
C LYS A 54 -12.64 -8.60 -8.32
N GLN A 55 -12.82 -7.35 -7.87
CA GLN A 55 -11.82 -6.30 -7.97
C GLN A 55 -11.35 -6.07 -9.42
N GLU A 56 -12.30 -6.03 -10.35
CA GLU A 56 -12.02 -5.88 -11.79
C GLU A 56 -11.95 -4.41 -12.22
N LYS A 57 -12.59 -3.50 -11.47
CA LYS A 57 -12.67 -2.07 -11.82
C LYS A 57 -12.00 -1.20 -10.75
N ASN A 58 -10.83 -0.66 -11.09
CA ASN A 58 -10.22 0.40 -10.30
C ASN A 58 -11.08 1.68 -10.35
N VAL A 59 -11.49 2.18 -9.18
CA VAL A 59 -12.34 3.38 -9.02
C VAL A 59 -11.66 4.49 -8.20
N ILE A 60 -10.33 4.47 -8.10
CA ILE A 60 -9.58 5.39 -7.25
C ILE A 60 -9.69 6.86 -7.67
N ASN A 61 -9.88 7.13 -8.96
CA ASN A 61 -10.03 8.49 -9.49
C ASN A 61 -11.43 9.05 -9.27
N GLU A 62 -12.43 8.17 -9.18
CA GLU A 62 -13.82 8.49 -8.87
C GLU A 62 -14.05 8.72 -7.37
N HIS A 63 -13.29 8.03 -6.51
CA HIS A 63 -13.40 8.09 -5.05
C HIS A 63 -12.04 8.34 -4.34
N PRO A 64 -11.32 9.43 -4.67
CA PRO A 64 -9.99 9.67 -4.13
C PRO A 64 -9.99 10.07 -2.65
N ASP A 65 -11.12 10.53 -2.13
CA ASP A 65 -11.36 10.80 -0.71
C ASP A 65 -11.43 9.50 0.10
N VAL A 66 -12.19 8.50 -0.39
CA VAL A 66 -12.27 7.16 0.22
C VAL A 66 -10.89 6.50 0.27
N ALA A 67 -10.12 6.59 -0.81
CA ALA A 67 -8.76 6.06 -0.85
C ALA A 67 -7.85 6.70 0.21
N ARG A 68 -7.96 8.03 0.42
CA ARG A 68 -7.18 8.74 1.45
C ARG A 68 -7.60 8.35 2.86
N GLU A 69 -8.89 8.17 3.11
CA GLU A 69 -9.38 7.73 4.42
C GLU A 69 -8.82 6.34 4.78
N ILE A 70 -8.90 5.39 3.84
CA ILE A 70 -8.36 4.03 4.05
C ILE A 70 -6.84 4.07 4.20
N HIS A 71 -6.13 4.90 3.42
CA HIS A 71 -4.68 5.09 3.56
C HIS A 71 -4.30 5.60 4.96
N GLN A 72 -5.11 6.47 5.58
CA GLN A 72 -4.85 6.91 6.96
C GLN A 72 -4.93 5.76 7.98
N LEU A 73 -5.73 4.72 7.72
CA LEU A 73 -5.74 3.51 8.57
C LEU A 73 -4.38 2.81 8.54
N LEU A 74 -3.75 2.71 7.37
CA LEU A 74 -2.39 2.18 7.23
C LEU A 74 -1.36 3.05 7.98
N VAL A 75 -1.41 4.37 7.78
CA VAL A 75 -0.49 5.31 8.45
C VAL A 75 -0.61 5.21 9.98
N LYS A 76 -1.85 5.14 10.49
CA LYS A 76 -2.13 4.93 11.90
C LYS A 76 -1.51 3.61 12.39
N PHE A 77 -1.79 2.50 11.70
CA PHE A 77 -1.24 1.19 12.05
C PHE A 77 0.29 1.19 12.11
N MET A 78 0.97 1.80 11.13
CA MET A 78 2.44 1.88 11.10
C MET A 78 3.01 2.71 12.25
N ARG A 79 2.33 3.81 12.63
CA ARG A 79 2.73 4.65 13.76
C ARG A 79 2.54 3.93 15.09
N GLU A 80 1.40 3.26 15.28
CA GLU A 80 1.09 2.51 16.50
C GLU A 80 2.05 1.33 16.73
N ASN A 81 2.60 0.76 15.65
CA ASN A 81 3.56 -0.34 15.71
C ASN A 81 5.03 0.13 15.64
N ASN A 82 5.29 1.44 15.78
CA ASN A 82 6.64 2.01 15.80
C ASN A 82 7.51 1.61 14.59
N LEU A 83 6.92 1.63 13.38
CA LEU A 83 7.68 1.36 12.16
C LEU A 83 8.87 2.32 12.05
N ALA A 84 10.03 1.81 11.65
CA ALA A 84 11.24 2.60 11.51
C ALA A 84 11.01 3.82 10.58
N PRO A 85 11.49 5.03 10.92
CA PRO A 85 11.19 6.26 10.18
C PRO A 85 11.48 6.17 8.67
N HIS A 86 12.59 5.54 8.27
CA HIS A 86 12.96 5.37 6.87
C HIS A 86 11.97 4.50 6.05
N LEU A 87 11.18 3.65 6.71
CA LEU A 87 10.11 2.88 6.07
C LEU A 87 8.76 3.63 6.15
N LEU A 88 8.56 4.43 7.20
CA LEU A 88 7.32 5.19 7.40
C LEU A 88 7.22 6.40 6.46
N GLU A 89 8.28 7.18 6.32
CA GLU A 89 8.27 8.46 5.60
C GLU A 89 7.74 8.36 4.15
N PRO A 90 8.18 7.40 3.31
CA PRO A 90 7.63 7.25 1.96
C PRO A 90 6.13 6.93 1.95
N ARG A 91 5.61 6.40 3.07
CA ARG A 91 4.24 5.89 3.20
C ARG A 91 3.27 6.88 3.85
N LEU A 92 3.73 8.09 4.20
CA LEU A 92 2.90 9.13 4.81
C LEU A 92 1.93 9.80 3.84
N GLU A 93 2.11 9.58 2.53
CA GLU A 93 1.31 10.19 1.48
C GLU A 93 0.76 9.14 0.52
N LEU A 94 -0.49 9.34 0.08
CA LEU A 94 -1.09 8.64 -1.05
C LEU A 94 -0.91 9.47 -2.31
N ARG A 95 -0.14 8.95 -3.28
CA ARG A 95 0.22 9.64 -4.51
C ARG A 95 -0.60 9.11 -5.70
N LEU A 96 -1.71 9.79 -5.98
CA LEU A 96 -2.57 9.53 -7.13
C LEU A 96 -1.99 10.14 -8.42
#